data_AF-A0AAJ4DXU4-F1
#
_entry.id   AF-A0AAJ4DXU4-F1
#
_cell.length_a   1.000
_cell.length_b   1.000
_cell.length_c   1.000
_cell.angle_alpha   90.00
_cell.angle_beta   90.00
_cell.angle_gamma   90.00
#
_symmetry.space_group_name_H-M   'P 1'
#
loop_
_entity.id
_entity.type
_entity.pdbx_description
1 polymer ?
#
loop_
_entity_poly.entity_id
_entity_poly.type
_entity_poly.pdbx_seq_one_letter_code
_entity_poly.pdbx_strand_id
1 'polypeptide(L)'
;MAKPNQQVLNGHDDLVIVLRRMTNRTLREMSNDLGGERDFTDSASAFYFSNRTIAAEVGIKSKDVAEVILESGLDYVHKNGEILVWLDDLDERLEHYANVA
;
A
#
# COMPACT_ATOMS: atom_id res chain seq x y z
N MET A 1 18.93 16.91 -10.03
CA MET A 1 18.40 15.55 -9.84
C MET A 1 18.11 15.38 -8.37
N ALA A 2 16.83 15.40 -7.97
CA ALA A 2 16.46 15.11 -6.58
C ALA A 2 16.74 13.62 -6.32
N LYS A 3 17.55 13.32 -5.32
CA LYS A 3 17.71 11.93 -4.86
C LYS A 3 16.33 11.47 -4.36
N PRO A 4 15.89 10.24 -4.64
CA PRO A 4 14.79 9.68 -3.87
C PRO A 4 15.21 9.78 -2.40
N ASN A 5 14.38 10.40 -1.57
CA ASN A 5 14.57 10.33 -0.12
C ASN A 5 14.55 8.84 0.20
N GLN A 6 15.73 8.26 0.40
CA GLN A 6 15.90 6.85 0.70
C GLN A 6 15.26 6.62 2.07
N GLN A 7 13.97 6.30 2.07
CA GLN A 7 13.24 5.97 3.27
C GLN A 7 13.74 4.59 3.70
N VAL A 8 14.33 4.55 4.88
CA VAL A 8 14.73 3.29 5.48
C VAL A 8 13.45 2.62 5.96
N LEU A 9 13.21 1.40 5.49
CA LEU A 9 12.09 0.57 5.93
C LEU A 9 12.64 -0.36 7.03
N ASN A 10 12.56 0.05 8.30
CA ASN A 10 13.18 -0.67 9.42
C ASN A 10 12.22 -1.57 10.21
N GLY A 11 10.93 -1.56 9.89
CA GLY A 11 9.95 -2.36 10.62
C GLY A 11 8.51 -1.96 10.33
N HIS A 12 7.60 -2.45 11.18
CA HIS A 12 6.15 -2.30 11.06
C HIS A 12 5.72 -0.83 10.83
N ASP A 13 6.14 0.10 11.69
CA ASP A 13 5.70 1.50 11.60
C ASP A 13 6.08 2.16 10.27
N ASP A 14 7.30 1.91 9.79
CA ASP A 14 7.75 2.43 8.49
C ASP A 14 6.94 1.84 7.34
N LEU A 15 6.64 0.54 7.42
CA LEU A 15 5.80 -0.15 6.44
C LEU A 15 4.38 0.42 6.42
N VAL A 16 3.75 0.62 7.58
CA VAL A 16 2.41 1.24 7.68
C VAL A 16 2.41 2.66 7.10
N ILE A 17 3.45 3.46 7.35
CA ILE A 17 3.58 4.80 6.76
C ILE A 17 3.63 4.75 5.23
N VAL A 18 4.42 3.83 4.67
CA VAL A 18 4.55 3.66 3.21
C VAL A 18 3.22 3.18 2.62
N LEU A 19 2.60 2.16 3.21
CA LEU A 19 1.30 1.64 2.77
C LEU A 19 0.23 2.73 2.81
N ARG A 20 0.13 3.52 3.88
CA ARG A 20 -0.81 4.67 3.96
C ARG A 20 -0.59 5.68 2.84
N ARG A 21 0.65 5.98 2.48
CA ARG A 21 0.96 6.90 1.38
C ARG A 21 0.52 6.33 0.03
N MET A 22 0.82 5.04 -0.20
CA MET A 22 0.43 4.34 -1.42
C MET A 22 -1.09 4.24 -1.54
N THR A 23 -1.80 3.80 -0.48
CA THR A 23 -3.27 3.75 -0.43
C THR A 23 -3.90 5.10 -0.74
N ASN A 24 -3.44 6.18 -0.10
CA ASN A 24 -3.97 7.53 -0.36
C ASN A 24 -3.70 8.01 -1.80
N ARG A 25 -2.57 7.61 -2.40
CA ARG A 25 -2.28 7.90 -3.80
C ARG A 25 -3.23 7.15 -4.72
N THR A 26 -3.36 5.84 -4.53
CA THR A 26 -4.27 4.98 -5.30
C THR A 26 -5.73 5.46 -5.19
N LEU A 27 -6.19 5.86 -4.00
CA LEU A 27 -7.53 6.44 -3.81
C LEU A 27 -7.75 7.70 -4.67
N ARG A 28 -6.76 8.61 -4.71
CA ARG A 28 -6.84 9.83 -5.53
C ARG A 28 -6.82 9.52 -7.03
N GLU A 29 -5.97 8.60 -7.46
CA GLU A 29 -5.88 8.18 -8.85
C GLU A 29 -7.21 7.56 -9.32
N MET A 30 -7.75 6.60 -8.57
CA MET A 30 -9.01 5.96 -8.93
C MET A 30 -10.21 6.94 -8.86
N SER A 31 -10.25 7.86 -7.89
CA SER A 31 -11.31 8.88 -7.84
C SER A 31 -11.31 9.80 -9.07
N ASN A 32 -10.14 10.07 -9.67
CA ASN A 32 -10.05 10.85 -10.90
C ASN A 32 -10.51 10.03 -12.11
N ASP A 33 -10.17 8.74 -12.14
CA ASP A 33 -10.50 7.83 -13.24
C ASP A 33 -12.00 7.47 -13.28
N LEU A 34 -12.64 7.36 -12.12
CA LEU A 34 -14.06 7.00 -11.99
C LEU A 34 -15.01 8.21 -12.07
N GLY A 35 -14.53 9.38 -12.51
CA GLY A 35 -15.37 10.57 -12.68
C GLY A 35 -16.05 11.06 -11.39
N GLY A 36 -15.51 10.72 -10.22
CA GLY A 36 -16.06 11.07 -8.92
C GLY A 36 -16.84 9.95 -8.21
N GLU A 37 -17.03 8.76 -8.81
CA GLU A 37 -17.52 7.59 -8.06
C GLU A 37 -16.45 7.12 -7.05
N ARG A 38 -16.90 6.87 -5.81
CA ARG A 38 -16.04 6.51 -4.67
C ARG A 38 -16.38 5.16 -4.05
N ASP A 39 -17.01 4.27 -4.81
CA ASP A 39 -17.21 2.90 -4.36
C ASP A 39 -15.97 2.05 -4.67
N PHE A 40 -15.17 1.77 -3.63
CA PHE A 40 -13.94 0.99 -3.72
C PHE A 40 -14.08 -0.39 -3.08
N THR A 41 -15.27 -0.75 -2.60
CA THR A 41 -15.49 -1.97 -1.81
C THR A 41 -15.22 -3.23 -2.65
N ASP A 42 -15.66 -3.24 -3.91
CA ASP A 42 -15.36 -4.31 -4.88
C ASP A 42 -13.91 -4.29 -5.40
N SER A 43 -13.16 -3.23 -5.09
CA SER A 43 -11.79 -2.99 -5.57
C SER A 43 -10.73 -3.00 -4.45
N ALA A 44 -11.03 -3.57 -3.27
CA ALA A 44 -10.09 -3.63 -2.15
C ALA A 44 -8.70 -4.21 -2.53
N SER A 45 -8.69 -5.18 -3.46
CA SER A 45 -7.46 -5.77 -3.99
C SER A 45 -6.55 -4.81 -4.75
N ALA A 46 -7.04 -3.65 -5.20
CA ALA A 46 -6.21 -2.59 -5.79
C ALA A 46 -5.27 -1.94 -4.77
N PHE A 47 -5.57 -2.07 -3.48
CA PHE A 47 -4.77 -1.55 -2.38
C PHE A 47 -3.85 -2.61 -1.75
N TYR A 48 -3.74 -3.79 -2.38
CA TYR A 48 -2.80 -4.82 -1.98
C TYR A 48 -1.49 -4.58 -2.71
N PHE A 49 -0.48 -4.14 -1.98
CA PHE A 49 0.79 -3.75 -2.56
C PHE A 49 1.81 -4.86 -2.44
N SER A 50 2.49 -5.18 -3.54
CA SER A 50 3.50 -6.22 -3.51
C SER A 50 4.82 -5.71 -2.95
N ASN A 51 5.61 -6.60 -2.37
CA ASN A 51 6.95 -6.31 -1.90
C ASN A 51 7.85 -5.72 -3.01
N ARG A 52 7.58 -6.01 -4.29
CA ARG A 52 8.27 -5.37 -5.42
C ARG A 52 7.81 -3.93 -5.65
N THR A 53 6.50 -3.68 -5.63
CA THR A 53 5.95 -2.33 -5.78
C THR A 53 6.42 -1.41 -4.65
N ILE A 54 6.37 -1.89 -3.41
CA ILE A 54 6.85 -1.16 -2.23
C ILE A 54 8.35 -0.89 -2.34
N ALA A 55 9.15 -1.89 -2.77
CA ALA A 55 10.58 -1.72 -3.00
C ALA A 55 10.90 -0.63 -4.04
N ALA A 56 10.13 -0.56 -5.13
CA ALA A 56 10.26 0.49 -6.13
C ALA A 56 9.90 1.87 -5.57
N GLU A 57 8.87 1.96 -4.71
CA GLU A 57 8.45 3.21 -4.06
C GLU A 57 9.53 3.76 -3.11
N VAL A 58 10.15 2.90 -2.28
CA VAL A 58 11.12 3.34 -1.26
C VAL A 58 12.58 3.28 -1.70
N GLY A 59 12.86 2.62 -2.83
CA GLY A 59 14.21 2.50 -3.40
C GLY A 59 15.12 1.48 -2.72
N ILE A 60 14.57 0.37 -2.21
CA ILE A 60 15.34 -0.74 -1.59
C ILE A 60 15.09 -2.06 -2.31
N LYS A 61 15.72 -3.17 -1.89
CA LYS A 61 15.51 -4.47 -2.53
C LYS A 61 14.17 -5.08 -2.11
N SER A 62 13.48 -5.72 -3.05
CA SER A 62 12.21 -6.42 -2.79
C SER A 62 12.33 -7.56 -1.78
N LYS A 63 13.52 -8.17 -1.66
CA LYS A 63 13.78 -9.18 -0.63
C LYS A 63 13.76 -8.55 0.77
N ASP A 64 14.41 -7.41 0.95
CA ASP A 64 14.47 -6.70 2.23
C ASP A 64 13.05 -6.25 2.66
N VAL A 65 12.25 -5.76 1.69
CA VAL A 65 10.83 -5.47 1.95
C VAL A 65 10.03 -6.72 2.34
N ALA A 66 10.28 -7.86 1.69
CA ALA A 66 9.58 -9.11 2.02
C ALA A 66 9.89 -9.55 3.46
N GLU A 67 11.13 -9.42 3.91
CA GLU A 67 11.52 -9.70 5.30
C GLU A 67 10.77 -8.78 6.27
N VAL A 68 10.69 -7.47 5.98
CA VAL A 68 9.92 -6.53 6.80
C VAL A 68 8.43 -6.88 6.85
N ILE A 69 7.81 -7.27 5.72
CA ILE A 69 6.39 -7.66 5.70
C ILE A 69 6.17 -8.88 6.60
N LEU A 70 7.00 -9.91 6.48
CA LEU A 70 6.87 -11.14 7.27
C LEU A 70 7.04 -10.89 8.78
N GLU A 71 7.85 -9.91 9.17
CA GLU A 71 8.07 -9.52 10.56
C GLU A 71 7.07 -8.46 11.07
N SER A 72 6.28 -7.85 10.18
CA SER A 72 5.42 -6.71 10.52
C SER A 72 4.18 -7.07 11.32
N GLY A 73 3.71 -8.32 11.25
CA GLY A 73 2.42 -8.72 11.84
C GLY A 73 1.18 -8.21 11.10
N LEU A 74 1.35 -7.52 9.96
CA LEU A 74 0.24 -7.19 9.05
C LEU A 74 -0.23 -8.44 8.31
N ASP A 75 -1.49 -8.45 7.90
CA ASP A 75 -1.99 -9.49 7.00
C ASP A 75 -1.33 -9.42 5.61
N TYR A 76 -1.03 -10.58 5.06
CA TYR A 76 -0.42 -10.71 3.74
C TYR A 76 -0.84 -12.00 3.03
N VAL A 77 -0.66 -12.03 1.70
CA VAL A 77 -0.81 -13.25 0.88
C VAL A 77 0.35 -13.43 -0.08
N HIS A 78 0.65 -14.69 -0.40
CA HIS A 78 1.56 -15.04 -1.48
C HIS A 78 0.81 -15.14 -2.81
N LYS A 79 1.23 -14.37 -3.82
CA LYS A 79 0.65 -14.43 -5.17
C LYS A 79 1.72 -14.20 -6.22
N ASN A 80 1.79 -15.07 -7.23
CA ASN A 80 2.72 -14.95 -8.37
C ASN A 80 4.21 -14.78 -7.97
N GLY A 81 4.63 -15.37 -6.85
CA GLY A 81 6.00 -15.25 -6.34
C GLY A 81 6.31 -13.94 -5.62
N GLU A 82 5.28 -13.15 -5.28
CA GLU A 82 5.38 -11.91 -4.51
C GLU A 82 4.57 -12.02 -3.22
N ILE A 83 4.90 -11.17 -2.24
CA ILE A 83 4.13 -10.99 -1.02
C ILE A 83 3.31 -9.73 -1.19
N LEU A 84 1.99 -9.87 -1.16
CA LEU A 84 1.03 -8.77 -1.17
C LEU A 84 0.62 -8.47 0.26
N VAL A 85 0.69 -7.19 0.65
CA VAL A 85 0.34 -6.71 1.98
C VAL A 85 -0.61 -5.52 1.86
N TRP A 86 -1.44 -5.32 2.87
CA TRP A 86 -2.36 -4.18 2.97
C TRP A 86 -2.38 -3.64 4.40
N LEU A 87 -3.12 -2.55 4.61
CA LEU A 87 -3.31 -1.98 5.95
C LEU A 87 -4.40 -2.74 6.70
N ASP A 88 -4.20 -2.98 8.00
CA ASP A 88 -5.23 -3.60 8.86
C ASP A 88 -6.53 -2.77 8.91
N ASP A 89 -6.40 -1.44 8.77
CA ASP A 89 -7.53 -0.50 8.72
C ASP A 89 -8.00 -0.18 7.29
N LEU A 90 -7.68 -1.02 6.29
CA LEU A 90 -8.01 -0.76 4.90
C LEU A 90 -9.52 -0.61 4.67
N ASP A 91 -10.33 -1.57 5.14
CA ASP A 91 -11.77 -1.56 4.90
C ASP A 91 -12.43 -0.31 5.51
N GLU A 92 -12.10 0.01 6.77
CA GLU A 92 -12.57 1.23 7.44
C GLU A 92 -12.17 2.51 6.68
N ARG A 93 -10.96 2.55 6.12
CA ARG A 93 -10.49 3.68 5.30
C ARG A 93 -11.26 3.81 4.00
N LEU A 94 -11.53 2.70 3.31
CA LEU A 94 -12.28 2.71 2.05
C LEU A 94 -13.72 3.18 2.30
N GLU A 95 -14.36 2.67 3.34
CA GLU A 95 -15.69 3.12 3.77
C GLU A 95 -15.70 4.61 4.13
N HIS A 96 -14.72 5.08 4.92
CA HIS A 96 -14.63 6.49 5.27
C HIS A 96 -14.44 7.37 4.04
N TYR A 97 -13.58 6.97 3.10
CA TYR A 97 -13.33 7.73 1.88
C TYR A 97 -14.58 7.79 0.98
N ALA A 98 -15.34 6.70 0.88
CA ALA A 98 -16.61 6.65 0.17
C ALA A 98 -17.67 7.57 0.80
N ASN A 99 -17.72 7.63 2.14
CA ASN A 99 -18.74 8.36 2.89
C ASN A 99 -18.44 9.85 3.13
N VAL A 100 -17.19 10.32 2.90
CA VAL A 100 -16.80 11.74 3.02
C VAL A 100 -17.05 12.50 1.69
N ALA A 101 -18.06 12.09 0.93
CA ALA A 101 -18.53 12.79 -0.27
C ALA A 101 -19.56 13.87 0.08
#